data_AF-A0A2E1TEY4-F1
#
_entry.id   AF-A0A2E1TEY4-F1
#
_cell.length_a   1.000
_cell.length_b   1.000
_cell.length_c   1.000
_cell.angle_alpha   90.00
_cell.angle_beta   90.00
_cell.angle_gamma   90.00
#
_symmetry.space_group_name_H-M   'P 1'
#
loop_
_entity.id
_entity.type
_entity.pdbx_description
1 polymer ?
#
loop_
_entity_poly.entity_id
_entity_poly.type
_entity_poly.pdbx_seq_one_letter_code
_entity_poly.pdbx_strand_id
1 'polypeptide(L)'
;MKNKPQNISNKAQIIEGIGASSWFTIVKEKNYFRIERFSIKGEKECSNRFKVKPDGFEINKPYRFTYLSHCQECTILQEKKTYKFYKYES
;
A
#
# COMPACT_ATOMS: atom_id res chain seq x y z
N MET A 1 5.95 6.70 21.46
CA MET A 1 6.19 6.93 20.01
C MET A 1 6.38 5.56 19.36
N LYS A 2 5.51 5.13 18.44
CA LYS A 2 5.70 3.87 17.70
C LYS A 2 6.85 4.09 16.71
N ASN A 3 8.03 3.52 16.99
CA ASN A 3 9.19 3.67 16.12
C ASN A 3 8.94 2.95 14.79
N LYS A 4 9.10 3.66 13.66
CA LYS A 4 9.08 3.05 12.34
C LYS A 4 10.22 2.02 12.26
N PRO A 5 9.95 0.76 11.90
CA PRO A 5 11.01 -0.23 11.68
C PRO A 5 12.03 0.30 10.65
N GLN A 6 13.33 0.09 10.90
CA GLN A 6 14.38 0.55 9.99
C GLN A 6 14.40 -0.23 8.67
N ASN A 7 13.82 -1.44 8.67
CA ASN A 7 13.79 -2.35 7.53
C ASN A 7 12.63 -2.09 6.55
N ILE A 8 11.80 -1.07 6.78
CA ILE A 8 10.72 -0.68 5.86
C ILE A 8 11.00 0.66 5.19
N SER A 9 10.52 0.79 3.95
CA SER A 9 10.73 1.98 3.11
C SER A 9 10.38 3.27 3.84
N ASN A 10 11.09 4.36 3.54
CA ASN A 10 10.74 5.69 4.04
C ASN A 10 9.43 6.23 3.45
N LYS A 11 8.96 5.62 2.35
CA LYS A 11 7.64 5.88 1.77
C LYS A 11 6.53 5.01 2.39
N ALA A 12 6.85 4.22 3.42
CA ALA A 12 5.86 3.39 4.09
C ALA A 12 4.82 4.26 4.81
N GLN A 13 3.55 3.88 4.70
CA GLN A 13 2.44 4.51 5.38
C GLN A 13 1.82 3.53 6.35
N ILE A 14 1.40 4.01 7.52
CA ILE A 14 0.70 3.19 8.51
C ILE A 14 -0.81 3.36 8.33
N ILE A 15 -1.53 2.24 8.36
CA ILE A 15 -2.98 2.27 8.56
C ILE A 15 -3.21 1.78 9.98
N GLU A 16 -3.70 2.67 10.84
CA GLU A 16 -4.05 2.33 12.22
C GLU A 16 -5.50 1.84 12.25
N GLY A 17 -5.70 0.53 12.39
CA GLY A 17 -6.99 -0.07 12.67
C GLY A 17 -7.18 -0.35 14.16
N ILE A 18 -8.45 -0.53 14.57
CA ILE A 18 -8.87 -0.73 15.97
C ILE A 18 -8.29 -2.04 16.59
N GLY A 19 -7.77 -2.98 15.78
CA GLY A 19 -7.18 -4.24 16.27
C GLY A 19 -5.73 -4.52 15.85
N ALA A 20 -5.24 -3.93 14.75
CA ALA A 20 -3.86 -4.08 14.29
C ALA A 20 -3.43 -2.88 13.44
N SER A 21 -2.26 -2.32 13.73
CA SER A 21 -1.61 -1.35 12.85
C SER A 21 -0.67 -2.10 11.91
N SER A 22 -0.72 -1.79 10.61
CA SER A 22 0.15 -2.40 9.62
C SER A 22 0.80 -1.32 8.75
N TRP A 23 2.02 -1.59 8.33
CA TRP A 23 2.78 -0.73 7.43
C TRP A 23 2.55 -1.16 5.99
N PHE A 24 2.37 -0.19 5.11
CA PHE A 24 2.12 -0.42 3.70
C PHE A 24 3.13 0.34 2.87
N THR A 25 3.68 -0.33 1.86
CA THR A 25 4.52 0.32 0.85
C THR A 25 3.95 0.04 -0.52
N ILE A 26 4.08 1.00 -1.42
CA ILE A 26 3.80 0.83 -2.84
C ILE A 26 5.01 1.23 -3.66
N VAL A 27 5.33 0.41 -4.65
CA VAL A 27 6.39 0.64 -5.63
C VAL A 27 5.78 0.55 -7.02
N LYS A 28 6.02 1.56 -7.85
CA LYS A 28 5.64 1.51 -9.26
C LYS A 28 6.68 0.66 -10.01
N GLU A 29 6.23 -0.42 -10.60
CA GLU A 29 6.99 -1.19 -11.59
C GLU A 29 6.48 -0.87 -13.01
N LYS A 30 7.10 -1.40 -14.06
CA LYS A 30 6.83 -0.99 -15.47
C LYS A 30 5.33 -0.97 -15.80
N ASN A 31 4.62 -2.06 -15.55
CA ASN A 31 3.21 -2.25 -15.95
C ASN A 31 2.25 -2.48 -14.77
N TYR A 32 2.74 -2.47 -13.54
CA TYR A 32 1.98 -2.81 -12.34
C TYR A 32 2.58 -2.13 -11.12
N PHE A 33 1.83 -2.15 -10.03
CA PHE A 33 2.26 -1.62 -8.75
C PHE A 33 2.48 -2.78 -7.79
N ARG A 34 3.64 -2.82 -7.12
CA ARG A 34 3.88 -3.78 -6.05
C ARG A 34 3.45 -3.14 -4.74
N ILE A 35 2.49 -3.75 -4.06
CA ILE A 35 2.06 -3.33 -2.72
C ILE A 35 2.51 -4.39 -1.73
N GLU A 36 3.23 -3.96 -0.70
CA GLU A 36 3.75 -4.83 0.35
C GLU A 36 3.16 -4.38 1.70
N ARG A 37 2.73 -5.35 2.50
CA ARG A 37 2.25 -5.15 3.87
C ARG A 37 3.28 -5.71 4.83
N PHE A 38 3.59 -4.93 5.85
CA PHE A 38 4.47 -5.32 6.94
C PHE A 38 3.73 -5.23 8.28
N SER A 39 4.08 -6.13 9.19
CA SER A 39 3.63 -6.09 10.58
C SER A 39 4.18 -4.84 11.27
N ILE A 40 3.66 -4.51 12.45
CA ILE A 40 4.17 -3.36 13.23
C ILE A 40 5.67 -3.48 13.55
N LYS A 41 6.19 -4.71 13.61
CA LYS A 41 7.62 -5.03 13.81
C LYS A 41 8.45 -4.89 12.53
N GLY A 42 7.82 -4.64 11.38
CA GLY A 42 8.47 -4.55 10.08
C GLY A 42 8.63 -5.88 9.36
N GLU A 43 7.99 -6.96 9.83
CA GLU A 43 8.06 -8.25 9.16
C GLU A 43 7.15 -8.26 7.93
N LYS A 44 7.63 -8.73 6.78
CA LYS A 44 6.82 -8.77 5.55
C LYS A 44 5.73 -9.81 5.69
N GLU A 45 4.47 -9.37 5.69
CA GLU A 45 3.30 -10.24 5.79
C GLU A 45 2.72 -10.57 4.42
N CYS A 46 2.79 -9.63 3.49
CA CYS A 46 2.27 -9.82 2.13
C CYS A 46 3.03 -8.98 1.11
N SER A 47 3.17 -9.50 -0.10
CA SER A 47 3.73 -8.78 -1.25
C SER A 47 3.07 -9.29 -2.52
N ASN A 48 2.22 -8.46 -3.14
CA ASN A 48 1.51 -8.81 -4.37
C ASN A 48 1.68 -7.72 -5.44
N ARG A 49 1.47 -8.11 -6.69
CA ARG A 49 1.40 -7.19 -7.84
C ARG A 49 -0.05 -6.78 -8.04
N PHE A 50 -0.28 -5.51 -8.32
CA PHE A 50 -1.61 -4.92 -8.47
C PHE A 50 -1.68 -4.07 -9.74
N LYS A 51 -2.87 -4.05 -10.36
CA LYS A 51 -3.25 -3.07 -11.37
C LYS A 51 -4.15 -2.02 -10.75
N VAL A 52 -3.96 -0.76 -11.14
CA VAL A 52 -4.74 0.37 -10.66
C VAL A 52 -5.89 0.68 -11.61
N LYS A 53 -7.05 1.07 -11.07
CA LYS A 53 -8.15 1.68 -11.80
C LYS A 53 -8.78 2.82 -11.00
N PRO A 54 -9.15 3.95 -11.63
CA PRO A 54 -8.82 4.32 -13.01
C PRO A 54 -7.30 4.52 -13.20
N ASP A 55 -6.85 4.59 -14.46
CA ASP A 55 -5.47 4.97 -14.77
C ASP A 55 -5.16 6.41 -14.30
N GLY A 56 -3.87 6.73 -14.20
CA GLY A 56 -3.42 8.08 -13.80
C GLY A 56 -3.05 8.23 -12.33
N PHE A 57 -2.87 7.14 -11.59
CA PHE A 57 -2.23 7.20 -10.27
C PHE A 57 -0.74 7.56 -10.40
N GLU A 58 -0.31 8.58 -9.67
CA GLU A 58 1.07 9.07 -9.69
C GLU A 58 1.77 8.78 -8.35
N ILE A 59 2.71 7.83 -8.37
CA ILE A 59 3.45 7.39 -7.17
C ILE A 59 4.29 8.48 -6.49
N ASN A 60 4.63 9.55 -7.21
CA ASN A 60 5.46 10.65 -6.70
C ASN A 60 4.62 11.76 -6.05
N LYS A 61 3.30 11.76 -6.25
CA LYS A 61 2.39 12.71 -5.63
C LYS A 61 1.96 12.24 -4.23
N PRO A 62 1.47 13.14 -3.36
CA PRO A 62 0.89 12.74 -2.09
C PRO A 62 -0.29 11.77 -2.29
N TYR A 63 -0.27 10.67 -1.56
CA TYR A 63 -1.36 9.68 -1.54
C TYR A 63 -1.52 9.12 -0.13
N ARG A 64 -2.64 8.46 0.15
CA ARG A 64 -2.90 7.79 1.42
C ARG A 64 -3.60 6.47 1.20
N PHE A 65 -3.07 5.40 1.79
CA PHE A 65 -3.82 4.14 1.88
C PHE A 65 -5.04 4.29 2.79
N THR A 66 -6.21 3.86 2.31
CA THR A 66 -7.46 3.95 3.08
C THR A 66 -8.03 2.60 3.45
N TYR A 67 -7.85 1.58 2.60
CA TYR A 67 -8.42 0.26 2.82
C TYR A 67 -7.58 -0.85 2.17
N LEU A 68 -7.54 -2.02 2.80
CA LEU A 68 -6.98 -3.24 2.23
C LEU A 68 -7.91 -4.41 2.56
N SER A 69 -8.36 -5.14 1.54
CA SER A 69 -9.09 -6.40 1.70
C SER A 69 -8.15 -7.57 1.47
N HIS A 70 -7.74 -8.26 2.55
CA HIS A 70 -6.98 -9.53 2.51
C HIS A 70 -5.77 -9.58 1.55
N CYS A 71 -5.13 -8.45 1.29
CA CYS A 71 -4.04 -8.34 0.29
C CYS A 71 -4.43 -8.73 -1.16
N GLN A 72 -5.74 -8.68 -1.47
CA GLN A 72 -6.30 -8.88 -2.80
C GLN A 72 -6.76 -7.57 -3.43
N GLU A 73 -7.29 -6.66 -2.62
CA GLU A 73 -7.67 -5.32 -3.05
C GLU A 73 -7.08 -4.27 -2.11
N CYS A 74 -6.65 -3.15 -2.67
CA CYS A 74 -6.21 -1.98 -1.92
C CYS A 74 -6.84 -0.70 -2.46
N THR A 75 -7.21 0.22 -1.59
CA THR A 75 -7.70 1.54 -1.97
C THR A 75 -6.73 2.62 -1.51
N ILE A 76 -6.37 3.50 -2.45
CA ILE A 76 -5.49 4.65 -2.21
C ILE A 76 -6.22 5.92 -2.61
N LEU A 77 -6.23 6.91 -1.72
CA LEU A 77 -6.76 8.24 -1.97
C LEU A 77 -5.62 9.17 -2.40
N GLN A 78 -5.76 9.85 -3.53
CA GLN A 78 -4.81 10.84 -4.05
C GLN A 78 -5.59 12.02 -4.65
N GLU A 79 -5.29 13.25 -4.23
CA GLU A 79 -5.98 14.46 -4.72
C GLU A 79 -7.53 14.37 -4.66
N LYS A 80 -8.07 13.76 -3.59
CA LYS A 80 -9.52 13.45 -3.41
C LYS A 80 -10.10 12.45 -4.43
N LYS A 81 -9.27 11.85 -5.29
CA LYS A 81 -9.63 10.73 -6.16
C LYS A 81 -9.27 9.41 -5.53
N THR A 82 -10.17 8.45 -5.66
CA THR A 82 -10.00 7.10 -5.14
C THR A 82 -9.48 6.19 -6.24
N TYR A 83 -8.32 5.59 -6.01
CA TYR A 83 -7.70 4.62 -6.88
C TYR A 83 -7.80 3.24 -6.25
N LYS A 84 -8.38 2.29 -6.98
CA LYS A 84 -8.51 0.90 -6.55
C LYS A 84 -7.45 0.05 -7.22
N PHE A 85 -6.75 -0.73 -6.41
CA PHE A 85 -5.69 -1.62 -6.79
C PHE A 85 -6.18 -3.04 -6.64
N TYR A 86 -6.22 -3.78 -7.74
CA TYR A 86 -6.68 -5.16 -7.80
C TYR A 86 -5.48 -6.06 -8.02
N LYS A 87 -5.39 -7.16 -7.26
CA LYS A 87 -4.33 -8.16 -7.43
C LYS A 87 -4.30 -8.60 -8.89
N TYR A 88 -3.11 -8.55 -9.47
CA TYR A 88 -2.85 -9.07 -10.80
C TYR A 88 -2.60 -10.58 -10.67
N GLU A 89 -3.64 -11.37 -10.93
CA GLU A 89 -3.52 -12.81 -11.11
C GLU A 89 -3.27 -13.06 -12.60
N SER A 90 -2.17 -13.75 -12.90
CA SER A 90 -1.82 -14.20 -14.25
C SER A 90 -2.55 -15.47 -14.59
#